data_AF-A0A9E0AM90-F1
#
_entry.id   AF-A0A9E0AM90-F1
#
_cell.length_a   1.000
_cell.length_b   1.000
_cell.length_c   1.000
_cell.angle_alpha   90.00
_cell.angle_beta   90.00
_cell.angle_gamma   90.00
#
_symmetry.space_group_name_H-M   'P 1'
#
loop_
_entity.id
_entity.type
_entity.pdbx_description
1 polymer ?
#
loop_
_entity_poly.entity_id
_entity_poly.type
_entity_poly.pdbx_seq_one_letter_code
_entity_poly.pdbx_strand_id
1 'polypeptide(L)'
;YISTEYYNELFGNVPDNNRVLIKINGDVSETESYMGDEYLTRDYIKGVSFLNANVTRFENMIQSLDLVTWVLIISAGLLAFVVLYNLTNVNISERRREIATIKVLGFFDPEVGMYVYRENIFLTLIGGVFGLLLGRLLHIYIMLTVEMDAIMFGYAIKPTTYIYSYLITLIFSVVVNLAMYGKLKKLPMVESLKSVE
;
A
#
# COMPACT_ATOMS: atom_id res chain seq x y z
N TYR A 1 -24.04 28.08 0.44
CA TYR A 1 -24.70 28.72 1.59
C TYR A 1 -25.66 29.77 1.07
N ILE A 2 -26.89 29.80 1.59
CA ILE A 2 -27.94 30.74 1.21
C ILE A 2 -28.25 31.59 2.45
N SER A 3 -28.46 32.90 2.29
CA SER A 3 -28.91 33.76 3.40
C SER A 3 -30.34 33.42 3.79
N THR A 4 -30.68 33.62 5.07
CA THR A 4 -32.04 33.38 5.59
C THR A 4 -33.10 34.14 4.78
N GLU A 5 -32.78 35.37 4.35
CA GLU A 5 -33.64 36.21 3.52
C GLU A 5 -33.92 35.59 2.14
N TYR A 6 -32.87 35.14 1.45
CA TYR A 6 -33.02 34.52 0.12
C TYR A 6 -33.67 33.13 0.18
N TYR A 7 -33.48 32.40 1.29
CA TYR A 7 -34.22 31.15 1.53
C TYR A 7 -35.72 31.42 1.68
N ASN A 8 -36.09 32.44 2.45
CA ASN A 8 -37.49 32.80 2.65
C ASN A 8 -38.16 33.30 1.35
N GLU A 9 -37.42 34.02 0.51
CA GLU A 9 -37.91 34.45 -0.80
C GLU A 9 -38.17 33.27 -1.76
N LEU A 10 -37.31 32.25 -1.74
CA LEU A 10 -37.44 31.07 -2.61
C LEU A 10 -38.50 30.05 -2.14
N PHE A 11 -38.60 29.84 -0.82
CA PHE A 11 -39.39 28.74 -0.25
C PHE A 11 -40.60 29.21 0.57
N GLY A 12 -40.79 30.53 0.72
CA GLY A 12 -41.93 31.15 1.40
C GLY A 12 -42.02 30.86 2.89
N ASN A 13 -40.95 30.35 3.51
CA ASN A 13 -40.89 30.01 4.94
C ASN A 13 -39.52 30.36 5.53
N VAL A 14 -39.51 30.70 6.82
CA VAL A 14 -38.29 30.91 7.59
C VAL A 14 -37.70 29.52 7.93
N PRO A 15 -36.40 29.27 7.68
CA PRO A 15 -35.78 27.98 7.97
C PRO A 15 -35.65 27.76 9.48
N ASP A 16 -36.07 26.58 9.95
CA ASP A 16 -35.84 26.14 11.33
C ASP A 16 -34.36 25.78 11.53
N ASN A 17 -33.61 26.66 12.18
CA ASN A 17 -32.21 26.43 12.51
C ASN A 17 -32.09 25.45 13.69
N ASN A 18 -31.63 24.23 13.42
CA ASN A 18 -31.48 23.18 14.42
C ASN A 18 -30.03 22.97 14.92
N ARG A 19 -29.09 23.80 14.47
CA ARG A 19 -27.66 23.68 14.81
C ARG A 19 -26.99 25.04 14.80
N VAL A 20 -26.13 25.27 15.79
CA VAL A 20 -25.22 26.42 15.86
C VAL A 20 -23.79 25.91 15.69
N LEU A 21 -23.01 26.57 14.83
CA LEU A 21 -21.60 26.28 14.64
C LEU A 21 -20.79 27.36 15.35
N ILE A 22 -19.91 26.92 16.26
CA ILE A 22 -19.08 27.82 17.07
C ILE A 22 -17.63 27.54 16.73
N LYS A 23 -16.87 28.60 16.44
CA LYS A 23 -15.42 28.52 16.28
C LYS A 23 -14.75 28.96 17.58
N ILE A 24 -14.04 28.04 18.21
CA ILE A 24 -13.27 28.31 19.43
C ILE A 24 -11.93 28.94 19.01
N ASN A 25 -11.58 30.08 19.60
CA ASN A 25 -10.26 30.70 19.49
C ASN A 25 -9.58 30.59 20.86
N GLY A 26 -8.45 29.88 20.98
CA GLY A 26 -7.72 29.71 22.24
C GLY A 26 -7.50 28.23 22.60
N ASP A 27 -7.44 27.91 23.90
CA ASP A 27 -7.32 26.54 24.38
C ASP A 27 -8.61 25.77 24.09
N VAL A 28 -8.49 24.84 23.14
CA VAL A 28 -9.60 24.05 22.62
C VAL A 28 -10.06 23.01 23.64
N SER A 29 -9.14 22.40 24.39
CA SER A 29 -9.43 21.21 25.20
C SER A 29 -10.29 21.50 26.44
N GLU A 30 -9.94 22.57 27.15
CA GLU A 30 -10.65 23.02 28.34
C GLU A 30 -12.01 23.65 27.97
N THR A 31 -12.02 24.43 26.89
CA THR A 31 -13.25 25.05 26.35
C THR A 31 -14.24 24.00 25.86
N GLU A 32 -13.79 22.95 25.15
CA GLU A 32 -14.67 21.85 24.71
C GLU A 32 -15.27 21.12 25.92
N SER A 33 -14.49 20.87 26.97
CA SER A 33 -14.99 20.19 28.18
C SER A 33 -16.01 21.03 28.95
N TYR A 34 -15.72 22.31 29.16
CA TYR A 34 -16.64 23.25 29.82
C TYR A 34 -17.94 23.44 29.03
N MET A 35 -17.84 23.65 27.71
CA MET A 35 -19.01 23.80 26.86
C MET A 35 -19.83 22.50 26.78
N GLY A 36 -19.17 21.34 26.80
CA GLY A 36 -19.85 20.05 26.87
C GLY A 36 -20.74 19.96 28.11
N ASP A 37 -20.17 20.22 29.29
CA ASP A 37 -20.88 20.12 30.57
C ASP A 37 -21.97 21.20 30.71
N GLU A 38 -21.66 22.46 30.42
CA GLU A 38 -22.62 23.55 30.58
C GLU A 38 -23.79 23.45 29.60
N TYR A 39 -23.53 23.19 28.31
CA TYR A 39 -24.60 23.21 27.31
C TYR A 39 -25.41 21.91 27.30
N LEU A 40 -24.84 20.75 27.66
CA LEU A 40 -25.61 19.50 27.76
C LEU A 40 -26.59 19.48 28.94
N THR A 41 -26.40 20.34 29.96
CA THR A 41 -27.35 20.44 31.08
C THR A 41 -28.62 21.22 30.74
N ARG A 42 -28.68 21.89 29.57
CA ARG A 42 -29.83 22.70 29.15
C ARG A 42 -30.84 21.83 28.38
N ASP A 43 -32.09 21.77 28.84
CA ASP A 43 -33.15 20.92 28.26
C ASP A 43 -33.44 21.15 26.76
N TYR A 44 -33.11 22.33 26.23
CA TYR A 44 -33.30 22.67 24.81
C TYR A 44 -32.14 22.23 23.90
N ILE A 45 -31.05 21.69 24.46
CA ILE A 45 -29.88 21.24 23.71
C ILE A 45 -29.86 19.70 23.67
N LYS A 46 -30.11 19.14 22.49
CA LYS A 46 -30.14 17.67 22.29
C LYS A 46 -28.75 17.02 22.19
N GLY A 47 -27.71 17.80 21.91
CA GLY A 47 -26.36 17.27 21.78
C GLY A 47 -25.34 18.32 21.37
N VAL A 48 -24.09 18.08 21.79
CA VAL A 48 -22.92 18.87 21.44
C VAL A 48 -21.94 17.94 20.70
N SER A 49 -21.39 18.40 19.58
CA SER A 49 -20.41 17.64 18.79
C SER A 49 -19.17 18.48 18.54
N PHE A 50 -18.02 17.92 18.87
CA PHE A 50 -16.72 18.57 18.70
C PHE A 50 -16.03 18.03 17.46
N LEU A 51 -15.70 18.91 16.53
CA LEU A 51 -15.02 18.53 15.29
C LEU A 51 -13.63 17.96 15.56
N ASN A 52 -12.87 18.54 16.49
CA ASN A 52 -11.54 18.02 16.84
C ASN A 52 -11.63 16.62 17.42
N ALA A 53 -12.56 16.37 18.36
CA ALA A 53 -12.76 15.04 18.91
C ALA A 53 -13.13 14.01 17.82
N ASN A 54 -13.95 14.39 16.84
CA ASN A 54 -14.28 13.51 15.71
C ASN A 54 -13.08 13.25 14.80
N VAL A 55 -12.28 14.28 14.50
CA VAL A 55 -11.04 14.16 13.70
C VAL A 55 -10.04 13.26 14.42
N THR A 56 -9.77 13.49 15.71
CA THR A 56 -8.86 12.65 16.51
C THR A 56 -9.35 11.20 16.60
N ARG A 57 -10.66 10.97 16.76
CA ARG A 57 -11.23 9.61 16.73
C ARG A 57 -10.99 8.93 15.38
N PHE A 58 -11.17 9.66 14.29
CA PHE A 58 -10.92 9.15 12.95
C PHE A 58 -9.42 8.86 12.73
N GLU A 59 -8.53 9.76 13.16
CA GLU A 59 -7.07 9.55 13.11
C GLU A 59 -6.64 8.32 13.92
N ASN A 60 -7.16 8.14 15.14
CA ASN A 60 -6.88 6.97 15.97
C ASN A 60 -7.37 5.67 15.33
N MET A 61 -8.53 5.69 14.65
CA MET A 61 -9.04 4.54 13.90
C MET A 61 -8.10 4.18 12.74
N ILE A 62 -7.62 5.18 11.98
CA ILE A 62 -6.66 4.97 10.88
C ILE A 62 -5.31 4.45 11.43
N GLN A 63 -4.81 5.01 12.53
CA GLN A 63 -3.58 4.54 13.17
C GLN A 63 -3.70 3.10 13.68
N SER A 64 -4.87 2.70 14.20
CA SER A 64 -5.10 1.33 14.66
C SER A 64 -5.02 0.30 13.52
N LEU A 65 -5.37 0.70 12.30
CA LEU A 65 -5.24 -0.13 11.10
C LEU A 65 -3.79 -0.20 10.58
N ASP A 66 -2.89 0.68 11.01
CA ASP A 66 -1.50 0.71 10.55
C ASP A 66 -0.75 -0.58 10.94
N LEU A 67 -0.95 -1.07 12.17
CA LEU A 67 -0.36 -2.34 12.61
C LEU A 67 -0.79 -3.50 11.71
N VAL A 68 -2.09 -3.61 11.43
CA VAL A 68 -2.64 -4.66 10.56
C VAL A 68 -2.05 -4.55 9.16
N THR A 69 -1.93 -3.32 8.65
CA THR A 69 -1.34 -3.03 7.33
C THR A 69 0.12 -3.49 7.27
N TRP A 70 0.93 -3.19 8.30
CA TRP A 70 2.32 -3.66 8.39
C TRP A 70 2.43 -5.18 8.41
N VAL A 71 1.57 -5.86 9.17
CA VAL A 71 1.54 -7.33 9.20
C VAL A 71 1.27 -7.89 7.80
N LEU A 72 0.27 -7.35 7.10
CA LEU A 72 -0.06 -7.80 5.74
C LEU A 72 1.07 -7.54 4.74
N ILE A 73 1.75 -6.40 4.82
CA ILE A 73 2.89 -6.07 3.95
C ILE A 73 4.04 -7.06 4.17
N ILE A 74 4.39 -7.35 5.43
CA ILE A 74 5.47 -8.29 5.75
C ILE A 74 5.09 -9.71 5.30
N SER A 75 3.87 -10.16 5.58
CA SER A 75 3.40 -11.49 5.18
C SER A 75 3.37 -11.65 3.65
N ALA A 76 2.88 -10.66 2.92
CA ALA A 76 2.89 -10.67 1.45
C ALA A 76 4.32 -10.69 0.90
N GLY A 77 5.24 -9.94 1.51
CA GLY A 77 6.66 -9.96 1.17
C GLY A 77 7.31 -11.33 1.39
N LEU A 78 7.06 -11.97 2.53
CA LEU A 78 7.56 -13.32 2.81
C LEU A 78 7.00 -14.35 1.82
N LEU A 79 5.71 -14.27 1.51
CA LEU A 79 5.08 -15.15 0.52
C LEU A 79 5.71 -14.96 -0.86
N ALA A 80 5.88 -13.71 -1.30
CA ALA A 80 6.54 -13.40 -2.56
C ALA A 80 7.98 -13.92 -2.60
N PHE A 81 8.73 -13.80 -1.50
CA PHE A 81 10.09 -14.35 -1.37
C PHE A 81 10.11 -15.88 -1.58
N VAL A 82 9.20 -16.62 -0.93
CA VAL A 82 9.11 -18.09 -1.06
C VAL A 82 8.76 -18.49 -2.49
N VAL A 83 7.81 -17.79 -3.12
CA VAL A 83 7.38 -18.07 -4.50
C VAL A 83 8.52 -17.81 -5.49
N LEU A 84 9.18 -16.64 -5.38
CA LEU A 84 10.31 -16.28 -6.24
C LEU A 84 11.50 -17.24 -6.02
N TYR A 85 11.74 -17.68 -4.79
CA TYR A 85 12.76 -18.67 -4.49
C TYR A 85 12.52 -19.98 -5.25
N ASN A 86 11.30 -20.51 -5.15
CA ASN A 86 10.94 -21.77 -5.79
C ASN A 86 11.04 -21.67 -7.32
N LEU A 87 10.47 -20.61 -7.91
CA LEU A 87 10.54 -20.37 -9.35
C LEU A 87 11.98 -20.23 -9.85
N THR A 88 12.81 -19.47 -9.14
CA THR A 88 14.21 -19.25 -9.53
C THR A 88 15.01 -20.55 -9.45
N ASN A 89 14.81 -21.35 -8.40
CA ASN A 89 15.46 -22.66 -8.29
C ASN A 89 15.04 -23.61 -9.41
N VAL A 90 13.75 -23.65 -9.76
CA VAL A 90 13.25 -24.45 -10.88
C VAL A 90 13.87 -23.97 -12.19
N ASN A 91 13.83 -22.68 -12.47
CA ASN A 91 14.40 -22.08 -13.69
C ASN A 91 15.89 -22.39 -13.84
N ILE A 92 16.67 -22.29 -12.76
CA ILE A 92 18.11 -22.63 -12.76
C ILE A 92 18.31 -24.14 -12.97
N SER A 93 17.50 -24.98 -12.32
CA SER A 93 17.60 -26.44 -12.43
C SER A 93 17.35 -26.90 -13.87
N GLU A 94 16.33 -26.34 -14.53
CA GLU A 94 16.01 -26.61 -15.94
C GLU A 94 17.13 -26.15 -16.87
N ARG A 95 17.72 -24.98 -16.61
CA ARG A 95 18.77 -24.39 -17.44
C ARG A 95 20.18 -24.90 -17.15
N ARG A 96 20.33 -25.83 -16.20
CA ARG A 96 21.63 -26.35 -15.77
C ARG A 96 22.40 -27.04 -16.88
N ARG A 97 21.70 -27.75 -17.79
CA ARG A 97 22.33 -28.39 -18.96
C ARG A 97 22.84 -27.36 -19.96
N GLU A 98 22.08 -26.31 -20.23
CA GLU A 98 22.51 -25.20 -21.11
C GLU A 98 23.77 -24.51 -20.55
N ILE A 99 23.78 -24.19 -19.26
CA ILE A 99 24.91 -23.55 -18.57
C ILE A 99 26.16 -24.45 -18.61
N ALA A 100 26.00 -25.76 -18.42
CA ALA A 100 27.11 -26.72 -18.50
C ALA A 100 27.73 -26.78 -19.90
N THR A 101 26.92 -26.79 -20.97
CA THR A 101 27.43 -26.78 -22.35
C THR A 101 28.18 -25.49 -22.68
N ILE A 102 27.68 -24.33 -22.26
CA ILE A 102 28.34 -23.04 -22.48
C ILE A 102 29.69 -22.97 -21.75
N LYS A 103 29.78 -23.54 -20.54
CA LYS A 103 31.02 -23.59 -19.76
C LYS A 103 32.07 -24.52 -20.39
N VAL A 104 31.65 -25.61 -21.05
CA VAL A 104 32.54 -26.53 -21.78
C VAL A 104 33.09 -25.92 -23.08
N LEU A 105 32.37 -24.96 -23.68
CA LEU A 105 32.83 -24.19 -24.83
C LEU A 105 33.87 -23.10 -24.49
N GLY A 106 34.26 -22.97 -23.21
CA GLY A 106 35.36 -22.11 -22.77
C GLY A 106 34.97 -20.69 -22.34
N PHE A 107 33.67 -20.40 -22.20
CA PHE A 107 33.18 -19.10 -21.69
C PHE A 107 33.39 -18.96 -20.17
N PHE A 108 33.72 -17.75 -19.71
CA PHE A 108 33.98 -17.47 -18.30
C PHE A 108 32.67 -17.35 -17.49
N ASP A 109 32.70 -17.82 -16.23
CA ASP A 109 31.56 -17.82 -15.29
C ASP A 109 30.73 -16.50 -15.21
N PRO A 110 31.34 -15.30 -15.18
CA PRO A 110 30.58 -14.04 -15.18
C PRO A 110 29.83 -13.73 -16.50
N GLU A 111 30.31 -14.22 -17.64
CA GLU A 111 29.68 -13.95 -18.95
C GLU A 111 28.39 -14.77 -19.12
N VAL A 112 28.41 -16.03 -18.66
CA VAL A 112 27.23 -16.92 -18.65
C VAL A 112 26.19 -16.44 -17.64
N GLY A 113 26.64 -15.98 -16.46
CA GLY A 113 25.78 -15.37 -15.45
C GLY A 113 25.07 -14.12 -15.95
N MET A 114 25.76 -13.27 -16.73
CA MET A 114 25.16 -12.04 -17.27
C MET A 114 24.07 -12.33 -18.31
N TYR A 115 24.17 -13.43 -19.06
CA TYR A 115 23.13 -13.82 -20.02
C TYR A 115 21.82 -14.19 -19.31
N VAL A 116 21.89 -15.01 -18.26
CA VAL A 116 20.72 -15.42 -17.46
C VAL A 116 20.16 -14.27 -16.61
N TYR A 117 21.02 -13.37 -16.12
CA TYR A 117 20.57 -12.20 -15.36
C TYR A 117 19.83 -11.17 -16.22
N ARG A 118 20.19 -11.01 -17.50
CA ARG A 118 19.49 -10.08 -18.40
C ARG A 118 18.03 -10.46 -18.58
N GLU A 119 17.72 -11.73 -18.76
CA GLU A 119 16.34 -12.21 -18.90
C GLU A 119 15.50 -11.92 -17.65
N ASN A 120 16.05 -12.21 -16.46
CA ASN A 120 15.39 -11.92 -15.19
C ASN A 120 15.18 -10.41 -14.95
N ILE A 121 16.13 -9.57 -15.36
CA ILE A 121 15.99 -8.11 -15.29
C ILE A 121 14.86 -7.63 -16.21
N PHE A 122 14.79 -8.10 -17.45
CA PHE A 122 13.71 -7.73 -18.37
C PHE A 122 12.34 -8.18 -17.86
N LEU A 123 12.24 -9.42 -17.36
CA LEU A 123 11.01 -9.94 -16.75
C LEU A 123 10.59 -9.14 -15.52
N THR A 124 11.54 -8.73 -14.67
CA THR A 124 11.26 -7.88 -13.50
C THR A 124 10.79 -6.49 -13.92
N LEU A 125 11.42 -5.88 -14.93
CA LEU A 125 11.04 -4.55 -15.41
C LEU A 125 9.61 -4.55 -15.98
N ILE A 126 9.31 -5.51 -16.86
CA ILE A 126 7.98 -5.68 -17.45
C ILE A 126 6.97 -6.02 -16.35
N GLY A 127 7.27 -6.99 -15.49
CA GLY A 127 6.42 -7.39 -14.38
C GLY A 127 6.12 -6.24 -13.41
N GLY A 128 7.10 -5.39 -13.12
CA GLY A 128 6.91 -4.19 -12.29
C GLY A 128 5.96 -3.17 -12.93
N VAL A 129 6.08 -2.94 -14.24
CA VAL A 129 5.17 -2.03 -14.97
C VAL A 129 3.75 -2.58 -14.98
N PHE A 130 3.56 -3.85 -15.31
CA PHE A 130 2.24 -4.50 -15.28
C PHE A 130 1.68 -4.55 -13.85
N GLY A 131 2.52 -4.79 -12.85
CA GLY A 131 2.15 -4.77 -11.44
C GLY A 131 1.61 -3.41 -10.99
N LEU A 132 2.24 -2.30 -11.42
CA LEU A 132 1.72 -0.96 -11.16
C LEU A 132 0.36 -0.72 -11.83
N LEU A 133 0.21 -1.14 -13.09
CA LEU A 133 -1.04 -0.97 -13.83
C LEU A 133 -2.19 -1.74 -13.16
N LEU A 134 -1.97 -3.03 -12.85
CA LEU A 134 -2.95 -3.86 -12.15
C LEU A 134 -3.23 -3.36 -10.74
N GLY A 135 -2.20 -2.94 -10.00
CA GLY A 135 -2.34 -2.36 -8.67
C GLY A 135 -3.18 -1.08 -8.67
N ARG A 136 -3.01 -0.21 -9.69
CA ARG A 136 -3.85 0.98 -9.88
C ARG A 136 -5.31 0.60 -10.14
N LEU A 137 -5.56 -0.36 -11.03
CA LEU A 137 -6.92 -0.82 -11.33
C LEU A 137 -7.59 -1.40 -10.08
N LEU A 138 -6.88 -2.24 -9.33
CA LEU A 138 -7.38 -2.83 -8.09
C LEU A 138 -7.66 -1.76 -7.04
N HIS A 139 -6.77 -0.78 -6.88
CA HIS A 139 -6.97 0.32 -5.94
C HIS A 139 -8.23 1.12 -6.26
N ILE A 140 -8.41 1.52 -7.53
CA ILE A 140 -9.61 2.24 -7.96
C ILE A 140 -10.87 1.40 -7.71
N TYR A 141 -10.82 0.11 -8.04
CA TYR A 141 -11.94 -0.81 -7.81
C TYR A 141 -12.33 -0.91 -6.33
N ILE A 142 -11.35 -1.03 -5.44
CA ILE A 142 -11.58 -1.06 -3.98
C ILE A 142 -12.20 0.25 -3.52
N MET A 143 -11.66 1.39 -3.96
CA MET A 143 -12.16 2.72 -3.55
C MET A 143 -13.61 2.94 -3.97
N LEU A 144 -13.96 2.56 -5.21
CA LEU A 144 -15.34 2.63 -5.71
C LEU A 144 -16.31 1.71 -4.95
N THR A 145 -15.82 0.59 -4.43
CA THR A 145 -16.65 -0.40 -3.72
C THR A 145 -16.85 -0.01 -2.25
N VAL A 146 -15.86 0.65 -1.65
CA VAL A 146 -15.86 1.02 -0.21
C VAL A 146 -16.47 2.41 0.03
N GLU A 147 -16.62 3.23 -1.01
CA GLU A 147 -17.35 4.50 -0.92
C GLU A 147 -18.80 4.24 -0.45
N MET A 148 -19.06 4.51 0.83
CA MET A 148 -20.41 4.53 1.40
C MET A 148 -20.98 5.94 1.26
N ASP A 149 -22.31 6.08 1.14
CA ASP A 149 -22.99 7.39 1.01
C ASP A 149 -22.59 8.42 2.09
N ALA A 150 -22.05 7.98 3.23
CA ALA A 150 -21.61 8.81 4.34
C ALA A 150 -20.10 9.16 4.35
N ILE A 151 -19.27 8.55 3.50
CA ILE A 151 -17.80 8.69 3.52
C ILE A 151 -17.26 8.87 2.11
N MET A 152 -16.74 10.05 1.81
CA MET A 152 -16.04 10.32 0.54
C MET A 152 -14.56 10.01 0.70
N PHE A 153 -14.06 8.97 0.02
CA PHE A 153 -12.63 8.72 -0.07
C PHE A 153 -12.02 9.55 -1.19
N GLY A 154 -10.98 10.32 -0.89
CA GLY A 154 -10.27 11.10 -1.89
C GLY A 154 -9.52 10.19 -2.88
N TYR A 155 -9.85 10.24 -4.17
CA TYR A 155 -9.22 9.44 -5.23
C TYR A 155 -7.81 9.90 -5.63
N ALA A 156 -7.23 10.88 -4.94
CA ALA A 156 -6.00 11.55 -5.37
C ALA A 156 -4.73 10.82 -4.90
N ILE A 157 -4.32 9.78 -5.64
CA ILE A 157 -2.96 9.24 -5.49
C ILE A 157 -1.97 10.22 -6.13
N LYS A 158 -1.01 10.72 -5.34
CA LYS A 158 0.07 11.57 -5.83
C LYS A 158 0.94 10.78 -6.83
N PRO A 159 1.35 11.37 -7.97
CA PRO A 159 2.26 10.73 -8.91
C PRO A 159 3.56 10.21 -8.27
N THR A 160 4.04 10.88 -7.22
CA THR A 160 5.23 10.48 -6.46
C THR A 160 5.07 9.11 -5.79
N THR A 161 3.86 8.73 -5.36
CA THR A 161 3.61 7.43 -4.73
C THR A 161 3.86 6.28 -5.68
N TYR A 162 3.51 6.43 -6.97
CA TYR A 162 3.80 5.41 -7.98
C TYR A 162 5.29 5.19 -8.19
N ILE A 163 6.09 6.26 -8.12
CA ILE A 163 7.56 6.18 -8.22
C ILE A 163 8.11 5.40 -7.02
N TYR A 164 7.67 5.73 -5.80
CA TYR A 164 8.08 5.01 -4.60
C TYR A 164 7.68 3.54 -4.64
N SER A 165 6.45 3.22 -5.05
CA SER A 165 6.00 1.83 -5.21
C SER A 165 6.89 1.06 -6.19
N TYR A 166 7.19 1.65 -7.36
CA TYR A 166 8.05 1.00 -8.35
C TYR A 166 9.47 0.77 -7.83
N LEU A 167 10.07 1.78 -7.20
CA LEU A 167 11.42 1.68 -6.64
C LEU A 167 11.49 0.63 -5.54
N ILE A 168 10.50 0.58 -4.65
CA ILE A 168 10.42 -0.44 -3.60
C ILE A 168 10.32 -1.83 -4.22
N THR A 169 9.51 -2.03 -5.25
CA THR A 169 9.41 -3.32 -5.97
C THR A 169 10.74 -3.71 -6.62
N LEU A 170 11.46 -2.77 -7.23
CA LEU A 170 12.77 -3.03 -7.81
C LEU A 170 13.80 -3.40 -6.74
N ILE A 171 13.89 -2.64 -5.66
CA ILE A 171 14.81 -2.92 -4.54
C ILE A 171 14.50 -4.30 -3.95
N PHE A 172 13.22 -4.60 -3.74
CA PHE A 172 12.78 -5.88 -3.22
C PHE A 172 13.20 -7.03 -4.15
N SER A 173 12.98 -6.90 -5.45
CA SER A 173 13.43 -7.91 -6.44
C SER A 173 14.94 -8.10 -6.42
N VAL A 174 15.73 -7.02 -6.34
CA VAL A 174 17.19 -7.09 -6.26
C VAL A 174 17.64 -7.81 -4.98
N VAL A 175 17.05 -7.48 -3.84
CA VAL A 175 17.36 -8.12 -2.55
C VAL A 175 17.06 -9.63 -2.60
N VAL A 176 15.91 -10.02 -3.16
CA VAL A 176 15.53 -11.43 -3.35
C VAL A 176 16.55 -12.13 -4.25
N ASN A 177 16.87 -11.54 -5.41
CA ASN A 177 17.83 -12.12 -6.36
C ASN A 177 19.24 -12.26 -5.76
N LEU A 178 19.72 -11.27 -5.00
CA LEU A 178 21.03 -11.31 -4.35
C LEU A 178 21.10 -12.36 -3.24
N ALA A 179 20.06 -12.46 -2.40
CA ALA A 179 19.97 -13.50 -1.37
C ALA A 179 20.09 -14.91 -1.99
N MET A 180 19.58 -15.09 -3.22
CA MET A 180 19.66 -16.35 -3.96
C MET A 180 21.01 -16.59 -4.63
N TYR A 181 21.65 -15.54 -5.15
CA TYR A 181 23.00 -15.63 -5.72
C TYR A 181 24.02 -16.20 -4.72
N GLY A 182 23.90 -15.84 -3.44
CA GLY A 182 24.76 -16.35 -2.37
C GLY A 182 24.65 -17.87 -2.13
N LYS A 183 23.49 -18.48 -2.44
CA LYS A 183 23.27 -19.92 -2.28
C LYS A 183 23.62 -20.75 -3.52
N LEU A 184 23.53 -20.16 -4.72
CA LEU A 184 24.03 -20.74 -5.97
C LEU A 184 25.51 -21.12 -5.88
N LYS A 185 26.32 -20.27 -5.22
CA LYS A 185 27.75 -20.51 -5.00
C LYS A 185 28.06 -21.64 -4.01
N LYS A 186 27.06 -22.07 -3.23
CA LYS A 186 27.19 -23.13 -2.20
C LYS A 186 26.62 -24.48 -2.64
N LEU A 187 26.06 -24.59 -3.84
CA LEU A 187 25.67 -25.90 -4.37
C LEU A 187 26.95 -26.67 -4.77
N PRO A 188 27.30 -27.78 -4.10
CA PRO A 188 28.43 -28.59 -4.52
C PRO A 188 28.14 -29.14 -5.91
N MET A 189 28.90 -28.66 -6.90
CA MET A 189 28.83 -29.07 -8.31
C MET A 189 29.06 -30.59 -8.49
N VAL A 190 29.58 -31.25 -7.46
CA VAL A 190 29.98 -32.67 -7.45
C VAL A 190 28.84 -33.65 -7.17
N GLU A 191 27.71 -33.20 -6.60
CA GLU A 191 26.58 -34.10 -6.25
C GLU A 191 25.60 -34.34 -7.40
N SER A 192 25.55 -33.43 -8.39
CA SER A 192 24.64 -33.57 -9.52
C SER A 192 25.07 -34.55 -10.60
N LEU A 193 26.32 -34.98 -10.55
CA LEU A 193 26.85 -36.06 -11.38
C LEU A 193 26.66 -37.44 -10.72
N LYS A 194 26.17 -37.49 -9.48
CA LYS A 194 25.99 -38.75 -8.73
C LYS A 194 24.54 -39.23 -8.63
N SER A 195 23.57 -38.43 -9.11
CA SER A 195 22.15 -38.79 -9.15
C SER A 195 21.70 -39.31 -10.53
N VAL A 196 22.65 -39.81 -11.34
CA VAL A 196 22.37 -40.64 -12.52
C VAL A 196 22.91 -42.04 -12.23
N GLU A 197 22.35 -42.65 -11.19
CA GLU A 197 22.06 -44.08 -11.13
C GLU A 197 20.60 -44.22 -10.69
#